data_AF-A0A1E7LAK6-F1
#
_entry.id   AF-A0A1E7LAK6-F1
#
_cell.length_a   1.000
_cell.length_b   1.000
_cell.length_c   1.000
_cell.angle_alpha   90.00
_cell.angle_beta   90.00
_cell.angle_gamma   90.00
#
_symmetry.space_group_name_H-M   'P 1'
#
loop_
_entity.id
_entity.type
_entity.pdbx_description
1 polymer ?
#
loop_
_entity_poly.entity_id
_entity_poly.type
_entity_poly.pdbx_seq_one_letter_code
_entity_poly.pdbx_strand_id
1 'polypeptide(L)'
;MSVLTCAATGPGVQALQTLLHVALAEGLPLHHTVVAVTAPGPGRTPAPVRAALTMLDGRVAAAIEVPHEPHIRSHGLADPLPDRSGARTAARRLARAVLQAAHQAAGDPLPHPPVPAPTAAASPTSPTSSTIGAAR
;
A
#
# COMPACT_ATOMS: atom_id res chain seq x y z
N MET A 1 -5.88 -11.43 3.88
CA MET A 1 -5.26 -10.27 4.55
C MET A 1 -5.33 -9.07 3.60
N SER A 2 -5.74 -7.90 4.09
CA SER A 2 -5.98 -6.73 3.24
C SER A 2 -5.06 -5.58 3.64
N VAL A 3 -4.52 -4.86 2.64
CA VAL A 3 -3.73 -3.64 2.86
C VAL A 3 -4.45 -2.49 2.18
N LEU A 4 -4.79 -1.47 2.95
CA LEU A 4 -5.41 -0.24 2.45
C LEU A 4 -4.40 0.89 2.49
N THR A 5 -4.46 1.76 1.48
CA THR A 5 -3.60 2.94 1.41
C THR A 5 -4.44 4.18 1.21
N CYS A 6 -4.06 5.28 1.85
CA CYS A 6 -4.65 6.58 1.60
C CYS A 6 -3.63 7.70 1.79
N ALA A 7 -3.89 8.85 1.18
CA ALA A 7 -3.10 10.04 1.44
C ALA A 7 -3.49 10.65 2.79
N ALA A 8 -2.51 11.22 3.49
CA ALA A 8 -2.66 11.99 4.73
C ALA A 8 -3.32 13.36 4.49
N THR A 9 -4.47 13.37 3.83
CA THR A 9 -5.27 14.55 3.50
C THR A 9 -6.69 14.36 4.02
N GLY A 10 -7.44 15.46 4.19
CA GLY A 10 -8.86 15.38 4.58
C GLY A 10 -9.67 14.46 3.65
N PRO A 11 -9.63 14.66 2.31
CA PRO A 11 -10.32 13.77 1.36
C PRO A 11 -9.84 12.32 1.41
N GLY A 12 -8.53 12.08 1.54
CA GLY A 12 -7.98 10.72 1.62
C GLY A 12 -8.45 9.97 2.85
N VAL A 13 -8.51 10.64 4.00
CA VAL A 13 -9.03 10.08 5.25
C VAL A 13 -10.54 9.87 5.19
N GLN A 14 -11.30 10.80 4.60
CA GLN A 14 -12.74 10.63 4.42
C GLN A 14 -13.05 9.42 3.53
N ALA A 15 -12.33 9.27 2.41
CA ALA A 15 -12.47 8.11 1.53
C ALA A 15 -12.14 6.80 2.25
N LEU A 16 -11.09 6.79 3.09
CA LEU A 16 -10.75 5.64 3.92
C LEU A 16 -11.87 5.30 4.91
N GLN A 17 -12.45 6.29 5.59
CA GLN A 17 -13.55 6.07 6.53
C GLN A 17 -14.78 5.48 5.83
N THR A 18 -15.14 6.00 4.65
CA THR A 18 -16.22 5.45 3.83
C THR A 18 -15.95 4.00 3.44
N LEU A 19 -14.73 3.70 2.97
CA LEU A 19 -14.35 2.34 2.57
C LEU A 19 -14.40 1.38 3.74
N LEU A 20 -13.96 1.79 4.94
CA LEU A 20 -14.05 0.96 6.14
C LEU A 20 -15.50 0.71 6.57
N HIS A 21 -16.37 1.69 6.40
CA HIS A 21 -17.80 1.51 6.67
C HIS A 21 -18.44 0.51 5.71
N VAL A 22 -18.12 0.61 4.41
CA VAL A 22 -18.56 -0.38 3.40
C VAL A 22 -17.98 -1.75 3.71
N ALA A 23 -16.70 -1.85 4.04
CA ALA A 23 -16.06 -3.11 4.39
C ALA A 23 -16.71 -3.79 5.60
N LEU A 24 -17.10 -3.01 6.62
CA LEU A 24 -17.88 -3.52 7.75
C LEU A 24 -19.26 -4.01 7.34
N ALA A 25 -19.95 -3.27 6.48
CA ALA A 25 -21.27 -3.67 5.96
C ALA A 25 -21.20 -4.98 5.14
N GLU A 26 -20.11 -5.20 4.41
CA GLU A 26 -19.81 -6.42 3.67
C GLU A 26 -19.27 -7.57 4.55
N GLY A 27 -19.18 -7.36 5.88
CA GLY A 27 -18.69 -8.37 6.82
C GLY A 27 -17.19 -8.65 6.74
N LEU A 28 -16.39 -7.75 6.16
CA LEU A 28 -14.94 -7.93 6.08
C LEU A 28 -14.29 -7.82 7.47
N PRO A 29 -13.35 -8.73 7.81
CA PRO A 29 -12.67 -8.72 9.10
C PRO A 29 -11.65 -7.58 9.16
N LEU A 30 -12.07 -6.41 9.63
CA LEU A 30 -11.19 -5.23 9.74
C LEU A 30 -9.96 -5.47 10.61
N HIS A 31 -10.07 -6.35 11.61
CA HIS A 31 -8.95 -6.75 12.48
C HIS A 31 -7.81 -7.45 11.73
N HIS A 32 -7.99 -7.85 10.47
CA HIS A 32 -6.94 -8.37 9.57
C HIS A 32 -6.48 -7.36 8.52
N THR A 33 -6.90 -6.10 8.65
CA THR A 33 -6.56 -5.03 7.71
C THR A 33 -5.39 -4.21 8.23
N VAL A 34 -4.41 -3.93 7.37
CA VAL A 34 -3.34 -2.97 7.67
C VAL A 34 -3.56 -1.71 6.84
N VAL A 35 -3.53 -0.54 7.47
CA VAL A 35 -3.73 0.75 6.83
C VAL A 35 -2.41 1.49 6.75
N ALA A 36 -2.01 1.94 5.56
CA ALA A 36 -0.89 2.83 5.35
C ALA A 36 -1.39 4.23 4.96
N VAL A 37 -0.99 5.25 5.73
CA VAL A 37 -1.36 6.65 5.49
C VAL A 37 -0.12 7.42 5.02
N THR A 38 -0.12 7.85 3.77
CA THR A 38 1.06 8.45 3.12
C THR A 38 1.03 9.96 3.17
N ALA A 39 2.08 10.57 3.72
CA ALA A 39 2.21 12.02 3.71
C ALA A 39 2.46 12.53 2.27
N PRO A 40 1.59 13.40 1.72
CA PRO A 40 1.75 13.87 0.34
C PRO A 40 2.90 14.86 0.17
N GLY A 41 3.37 15.45 1.27
CA GLY A 41 4.43 16.45 1.29
C GLY A 41 5.16 16.49 2.63
N PRO A 42 6.26 17.25 2.71
CA PRO A 42 7.00 17.40 3.96
C PRO A 42 6.15 18.13 5.00
N GLY A 43 6.39 17.81 6.27
CA GLY A 43 5.78 18.51 7.40
C GLY A 43 5.02 17.61 8.35
N ARG A 44 4.26 18.24 9.25
CA ARG A 44 3.49 17.54 10.28
C ARG A 44 2.17 17.03 9.71
N THR A 45 1.82 15.80 10.07
CA THR A 45 0.51 15.20 9.80
C THR A 45 -0.61 16.12 10.27
N PRO A 46 -1.62 16.45 9.43
CA PRO A 46 -2.73 17.31 9.83
C PRO A 46 -3.51 16.73 11.03
N ALA A 47 -4.05 17.60 11.89
CA ALA A 47 -4.80 17.16 13.09
C ALA A 47 -5.97 16.20 12.78
N PRO A 48 -6.78 16.42 11.73
CA PRO A 48 -7.85 15.48 11.37
C PRO A 48 -7.33 14.10 10.98
N VAL A 49 -6.16 14.02 10.34
CA VAL A 49 -5.53 12.76 9.95
C VAL A 49 -5.03 12.01 11.19
N ARG A 50 -4.41 12.72 12.15
CA ARG A 50 -4.01 12.11 13.42
C ARG A 50 -5.21 11.58 14.20
N ALA A 51 -6.29 12.35 14.27
CA ALA A 51 -7.52 11.92 14.92
C ALA A 51 -8.09 10.65 14.25
N ALA A 52 -8.10 10.60 12.92
CA ALA A 52 -8.54 9.41 12.19
C ALA A 52 -7.63 8.21 12.45
N LEU A 53 -6.31 8.38 12.45
CA LEU A 53 -5.36 7.31 12.81
C LEU A 53 -5.63 6.77 14.23
N THR A 54 -5.89 7.65 15.20
CA THR A 54 -6.28 7.25 16.56
C THR A 54 -7.62 6.51 16.58
N MET A 55 -8.60 6.89 15.76
CA MET A 55 -9.87 6.18 15.66
C MET A 55 -9.76 4.78 15.03
N LEU A 56 -8.73 4.54 14.22
CA LEU A 56 -8.44 3.23 13.65
C LEU A 56 -7.75 2.29 14.65
N ASP A 57 -7.15 2.84 15.70
CA ASP A 57 -6.46 2.07 16.71
C ASP A 57 -7.44 1.07 17.37
N GLY A 58 -7.01 -0.18 17.48
CA GLY A 58 -7.85 -1.29 17.95
C GLY A 58 -8.97 -1.77 17.01
N ARG A 59 -9.21 -1.10 15.88
CA ARG A 59 -10.20 -1.54 14.85
C ARG A 59 -9.56 -2.27 13.68
N VAL A 60 -8.33 -1.90 13.35
CA VAL A 60 -7.53 -2.52 12.30
C VAL A 60 -6.30 -3.20 12.92
N ALA A 61 -5.66 -4.10 12.18
CA ALA A 61 -4.45 -4.78 12.65
C ALA A 61 -3.31 -3.80 12.95
N ALA A 62 -3.14 -2.79 12.08
CA ALA A 62 -2.21 -1.69 12.28
C ALA A 62 -2.58 -0.50 11.40
N ALA A 63 -2.35 0.71 11.89
CA ALA A 63 -2.34 1.93 11.10
C ALA A 63 -0.93 2.54 11.13
N ILE A 64 -0.30 2.68 9.97
CA ILE A 64 1.10 3.10 9.84
C ILE A 64 1.17 4.35 8.99
N GLU A 65 1.79 5.39 9.56
CA GLU A 65 2.13 6.59 8.81
C GLU A 65 3.40 6.37 7.99
N VAL A 66 3.33 6.70 6.71
CA VAL A 66 4.46 6.67 5.78
C VAL A 66 4.85 8.11 5.49
N PRO A 67 6.04 8.56 5.89
CA PRO A 67 6.47 9.93 5.67
C PRO A 67 6.68 10.22 4.19
N HIS A 68 6.62 11.50 3.84
CA HIS A 68 6.96 11.97 2.51
C HIS A 68 8.45 11.69 2.25
N GLU A 69 8.76 11.07 1.12
CA GLU A 69 10.12 10.71 0.74
C GLU A 69 10.50 11.39 -0.58
N PRO A 70 11.20 12.53 -0.54
CA PRO A 70 11.62 13.26 -1.75
C PRO A 70 12.49 12.43 -2.67
N HIS A 71 13.26 11.47 -2.12
CA HIS A 71 14.14 10.61 -2.90
C HIS A 71 13.36 9.78 -3.93
N ILE A 72 12.21 9.20 -3.54
CA ILE A 72 11.34 8.43 -4.45
C ILE A 72 10.84 9.30 -5.59
N ARG A 73 10.51 10.57 -5.32
CA ARG A 73 10.02 11.49 -6.35
C ARG A 73 11.11 11.88 -7.35
N SER A 74 12.35 12.00 -6.88
CA SER A 74 13.48 12.48 -7.68
C SER A 74 14.19 11.36 -8.44
N HIS A 75 14.29 10.16 -7.86
CA HIS A 75 15.08 9.05 -8.40
C HIS A 75 14.21 7.84 -8.79
N GLY A 76 12.91 7.88 -8.48
CA GLY A 76 11.99 6.77 -8.70
C GLY A 76 12.11 5.68 -7.63
N LEU A 77 11.31 4.61 -7.79
CA LEU A 77 11.29 3.46 -6.88
C LEU A 77 12.37 2.41 -7.18
N ALA A 78 12.99 2.48 -8.36
CA ALA A 78 14.04 1.55 -8.76
C ALA A 78 15.38 1.84 -8.05
N ASP A 79 15.57 3.08 -7.61
CA ASP A 79 16.77 3.47 -6.87
C ASP A 79 16.67 3.04 -5.40
N PRO A 80 17.66 2.33 -4.85
CA PRO A 80 17.66 1.95 -3.44
C PRO A 80 17.55 3.16 -2.50
N LEU A 81 16.51 3.13 -1.66
CA LEU A 81 16.34 4.10 -0.59
C LEU A 81 17.52 4.10 0.38
N PRO A 82 17.99 5.29 0.83
CA PRO A 82 19.01 5.41 1.87
C PRO A 82 18.65 4.61 3.13
N ASP A 83 19.64 4.06 3.82
CA ASP A 83 19.40 3.24 5.03
C ASP A 83 18.67 4.00 6.14
N ARG A 84 18.84 5.32 6.20
CA ARG A 84 18.17 6.23 7.16
C ARG A 84 16.85 6.80 6.65
N SER A 85 16.32 6.32 5.51
CA SER A 85 15.04 6.78 4.97
C SER A 85 13.88 6.48 5.94
N GLY A 86 13.06 7.50 6.16
CA GLY A 86 11.81 7.37 6.90
C GLY A 86 10.85 6.41 6.18
N ALA A 87 10.77 6.47 4.85
CA ALA A 87 9.96 5.54 4.06
C ALA A 87 10.45 4.10 4.18
N ARG A 88 11.77 3.85 4.19
CA ARG A 88 12.30 2.49 4.39
C ARG A 88 11.97 1.95 5.78
N THR A 89 12.03 2.80 6.80
CA THR A 89 11.62 2.44 8.16
C THR A 89 10.11 2.15 8.24
N ALA A 90 9.28 2.97 7.61
CA ALA A 90 7.84 2.76 7.53
C ALA A 90 7.49 1.47 6.75
N ALA A 91 8.20 1.19 5.65
CA ALA A 91 8.02 -0.04 4.87
C ALA A 91 8.36 -1.30 5.68
N ARG A 92 9.44 -1.28 6.48
CA ARG A 92 9.77 -2.38 7.40
C ARG A 92 8.69 -2.57 8.46
N ARG A 93 8.16 -1.49 9.03
CA ARG A 93 7.04 -1.55 9.98
C ARG A 93 5.78 -2.12 9.33
N LEU A 94 5.49 -1.71 8.09
CA LEU A 94 4.36 -2.19 7.31
C LEU A 94 4.48 -3.69 7.03
N ALA A 95 5.64 -4.15 6.56
CA ALA A 95 5.89 -5.57 6.30
C ALA A 95 5.75 -6.41 7.58
N ARG A 96 6.26 -5.93 8.72
CA ARG A 96 6.10 -6.61 10.02
C ARG A 96 4.64 -6.67 10.47
N ALA A 97 3.90 -5.56 10.39
CA ALA A 97 2.49 -5.54 10.72
C ALA A 97 1.68 -6.47 9.80
N VAL A 98 2.05 -6.52 8.52
CA VAL A 98 1.44 -7.44 7.56
C VAL A 98 1.69 -8.89 7.96
N LEU A 99 2.95 -9.24 8.20
CA LEU A 99 3.31 -10.60 8.61
C LEU A 99 2.63 -11.00 9.94
N GLN A 100 2.58 -10.08 10.91
CA GLN A 100 1.94 -10.33 12.20
C GLN A 100 0.44 -10.57 12.06
N ALA A 101 -0.28 -9.75 11.29
CA ALA A 101 -1.71 -9.99 11.11
C ALA A 101 -1.98 -11.25 10.28
N ALA A 102 -1.07 -11.63 9.38
CA ALA A 102 -1.15 -12.92 8.68
C ALA A 102 -1.03 -14.09 9.66
N HIS A 103 -0.06 -14.05 10.58
CA HIS A 103 0.07 -15.08 11.64
C HIS A 103 -1.15 -15.12 12.56
N GLN A 104 -1.69 -13.96 12.93
CA GLN A 104 -2.90 -13.91 13.78
C GLN A 104 -4.12 -14.50 13.07
N ALA A 105 -4.24 -14.30 11.76
CA ALA A 105 -5.38 -14.77 10.98
C ALA A 105 -5.29 -16.25 10.61
N ALA A 106 -4.09 -16.75 10.31
CA ALA A 106 -3.87 -18.07 9.70
C ALA A 106 -3.07 -19.05 10.58
N GLY A 107 -2.55 -18.60 11.72
CA GLY A 107 -1.69 -19.38 12.60
C GLY A 107 -0.19 -19.18 12.35
N ASP A 108 0.61 -19.80 13.22
CA ASP A 108 2.08 -19.84 13.16
C ASP A 108 2.54 -21.31 13.24
N PRO A 109 3.15 -21.89 12.19
CA PRO A 109 3.59 -21.23 10.96
C PRO A 109 2.45 -20.90 9.99
N LEU A 110 2.66 -19.91 9.11
CA LEU A 110 1.74 -19.66 7.99
C LEU A 110 1.55 -20.94 7.16
N PRO A 111 0.33 -21.22 6.70
CA PRO A 111 0.10 -22.32 5.77
C PRO A 111 0.95 -22.13 4.51
N HIS A 112 1.39 -23.24 3.91
CA HIS A 112 2.13 -23.18 2.66
C HIS A 112 1.35 -22.35 1.63
N PRO A 113 2.00 -21.37 0.98
CA PRO A 113 1.32 -20.53 0.02
C PRO A 113 0.75 -21.41 -1.10
N PRO A 114 -0.46 -21.11 -1.61
CA PRO A 114 -0.95 -21.76 -2.81
C PRO A 114 0.09 -21.56 -3.91
N VAL A 115 0.44 -22.64 -4.62
CA VAL A 115 1.40 -22.58 -5.73
C VAL A 115 0.90 -21.54 -6.73
N PRO A 116 1.65 -20.46 -7.00
CA PRO A 116 1.20 -19.43 -7.93
C PRO A 116 0.98 -20.08 -9.29
N ALA A 117 -0.14 -19.74 -9.94
CA ALA A 117 -0.44 -20.20 -11.28
C ALA A 117 0.74 -19.83 -12.21
N PRO A 118 1.15 -20.72 -13.14
CA PRO A 118 2.24 -20.43 -14.06
C PRO A 118 1.95 -19.12 -14.80
N THR A 119 2.80 -18.11 -14.62
CA THR A 119 2.72 -16.90 -15.42
C THR A 119 3.06 -17.27 -16.85
N ALA A 120 2.07 -17.29 -17.74
CA ALA A 120 2.31 -17.45 -19.16
C ALA A 120 3.32 -16.37 -19.59
N ALA A 121 4.50 -16.81 -20.05
CA ALA A 121 5.51 -15.90 -20.56
C ALA A 121 4.86 -15.06 -21.66
N ALA A 122 4.94 -13.73 -21.53
CA ALA A 122 4.48 -12.82 -22.56
C ALA A 122 5.27 -13.14 -23.84
N SER A 123 4.59 -13.65 -24.87
CA SER A 123 5.18 -13.83 -26.19
C SER A 123 5.66 -12.47 -26.70
N PRO A 124 6.91 -12.33 -27.17
CA PRO A 124 7.38 -11.08 -27.74
C PRO A 124 6.54 -10.76 -28.98
N THR A 125 5.77 -9.67 -28.92
CA THR A 125 5.09 -9.10 -30.07
C THR A 125 6.13 -8.65 -31.09
N SER A 126 6.19 -9.34 -32.23
CA SER A 126 7.01 -8.93 -33.38
C SER A 126 6.59 -7.52 -33.84
N PRO A 127 7.54 -6.59 -34.07
CA PRO A 127 7.20 -5.26 -34.59
C PRO A 127 6.72 -5.39 -36.04
N THR A 128 5.46 -5.00 -36.28
CA THR A 128 4.92 -4.80 -37.62
C THR A 128 5.56 -3.57 -38.25
N SER A 129 6.49 -3.79 -39.19
CA SER A 129 6.99 -2.76 -40.10
C SER A 129 5.83 -2.22 -40.94
N SER A 130 5.38 -1.00 -40.66
CA SER A 130 4.46 -0.27 -41.53
C SER A 130 5.26 0.68 -42.42
N THR A 131 5.47 0.28 -43.67
CA THR A 131 6.05 1.11 -44.73
C THR A 131 5.07 2.25 -45.06
N ILE A 132 5.46 3.50 -44.81
CA ILE A 132 4.71 4.68 -45.24
C ILE A 132 5.00 4.92 -46.72
N GLY A 133 4.00 4.73 -47.58
CA GLY A 133 4.03 5.13 -48.98
C GLY A 133 3.83 6.63 -49.13
N ALA A 134 4.81 7.32 -49.69
CA ALA A 134 4.68 8.70 -50.15
C ALA A 134 3.98 8.71 -51.51
N ALA A 135 2.77 9.28 -51.57
CA ALA A 135 2.09 9.61 -52.82
C ALA A 135 2.59 10.98 -53.32
N ARG A 136 2.80 11.04 -54.63
CA ARG A 136 3.29 12.17 -55.41
C ARG A 136 2.13 13.01 -55.94
#